data_AF-A0A0K6H9R0-F1
#
_entry.id   AF-A0A0K6H9R0-F1
#
_cell.length_a   1.000
_cell.length_b   1.000
_cell.length_c   1.000
_cell.angle_alpha   90.00
_cell.angle_beta   90.00
_cell.angle_gamma   90.00
#
_symmetry.space_group_name_H-M   'P 1'
#
loop_
_entity.id
_entity.type
_entity.pdbx_description
1 polymer ?
#
loop_
_entity_poly.entity_id
_entity_poly.type
_entity_poly.pdbx_seq_one_letter_code
_entity_poly.pdbx_strand_id
1 'polypeptide(L)'
;MSVINTNITSMIGQQNLQKSQSALATSMERLSSGLRINSAKDDAAGQAIANRMSSQITGLSQAQRNANDGISVAQTAEGALNQVNDNLQRIRELSVQAQNGT
;
A
#
# COMPACT_ATOMS: atom_id res chain seq x y z
N MET A 1 -57.24 31.59 14.72
CA MET A 1 -57.32 30.76 13.50
C MET A 1 -56.27 29.67 13.59
N SER A 2 -56.68 28.46 13.99
CA SER A 2 -55.80 27.29 13.94
C SER A 2 -55.66 26.86 12.48
N VAL A 3 -54.42 26.72 12.00
CA VAL A 3 -54.14 26.33 10.61
C VAL A 3 -54.37 24.82 10.49
N ILE A 4 -55.61 24.42 10.18
CA ILE A 4 -56.03 23.01 10.14
C ILE A 4 -55.37 22.25 8.96
N ASN A 5 -55.01 22.95 7.89
CA ASN A 5 -54.47 22.33 6.67
C ASN A 5 -52.95 22.17 6.65
N THR A 6 -52.19 22.77 7.56
CA THR A 6 -50.72 22.64 7.60
C THR A 6 -50.23 22.59 9.04
N ASN A 7 -49.97 21.39 9.53
CA ASN A 7 -49.45 21.17 10.88
C ASN A 7 -47.93 21.40 10.90
N ILE A 8 -47.53 22.63 11.21
CA ILE A 8 -46.11 23.06 11.25
C ILE A 8 -45.30 22.21 12.25
N THR A 9 -45.87 21.86 13.41
CA THR A 9 -45.18 21.03 14.41
C THR A 9 -44.90 19.62 13.88
N SER A 10 -45.86 19.02 13.18
CA SER A 10 -45.67 17.72 12.51
C SER A 10 -44.63 17.80 11.40
N MET A 11 -44.63 18.88 10.61
CA MET A 11 -43.65 19.13 9.55
C MET A 11 -42.22 19.29 10.11
N ILE A 12 -42.05 20.02 11.21
CA ILE A 12 -40.76 20.14 11.91
C ILE A 12 -40.33 18.78 12.47
N GLY A 13 -41.25 18.01 13.04
CA GLY A 13 -41.00 16.64 13.51
C GLY A 13 -40.50 15.72 12.39
N GLN A 14 -41.16 15.74 11.22
CA GLN A 14 -40.75 14.99 10.04
C GLN A 14 -39.39 15.45 9.49
N GLN A 15 -39.14 16.76 9.45
CA GLN A 15 -37.85 17.30 8.99
C GLN A 15 -36.69 16.87 9.91
N ASN A 16 -36.89 16.89 11.23
CA ASN A 16 -35.90 16.40 12.18
C ASN A 16 -35.70 14.88 12.07
N LEU A 17 -36.77 14.11 11.87
CA LEU A 17 -36.68 12.67 11.62
C LEU A 17 -35.87 12.37 10.35
N GLN A 18 -36.08 13.14 9.28
CA GLN A 18 -35.35 12.98 8.03
C GLN A 18 -33.85 13.27 8.20
N LYS A 19 -33.48 14.31 8.97
CA LYS A 19 -32.08 14.59 9.35
C LYS A 19 -31.46 13.43 10.13
N SER A 20 -32.17 12.88 11.11
CA SER A 20 -31.70 11.73 11.89
C SER A 20 -31.53 10.47 11.04
N GLN A 21 -32.44 10.22 10.09
CA GLN A 21 -32.32 9.12 9.13
C GLN A 21 -31.07 9.27 8.24
N SER A 22 -30.80 10.48 7.73
CA SER A 22 -29.59 10.72 6.93
C SER A 22 -28.31 10.52 7.74
N ALA A 23 -28.26 11.00 8.99
CA ALA A 23 -27.09 10.78 9.86
C ALA A 23 -26.88 9.29 10.20
N LEU A 24 -27.96 8.54 10.42
CA LEU A 24 -27.91 7.09 10.62
C LEU A 24 -27.40 6.37 9.38
N ALA A 25 -27.86 6.74 8.19
CA ALA A 25 -27.40 6.15 6.93
C ALA A 25 -25.89 6.34 6.73
N THR A 26 -25.37 7.55 6.94
CA THR A 26 -23.92 7.81 6.89
C THR A 26 -23.13 7.01 7.93
N SER A 27 -23.70 6.85 9.13
CA SER A 27 -23.04 6.07 10.20
C SER A 27 -22.99 4.58 9.86
N MET A 28 -24.05 4.04 9.27
CA MET A 28 -24.09 2.67 8.75
C MET A 28 -23.13 2.47 7.59
N GLU A 29 -22.97 3.46 6.71
CA GLU A 29 -22.04 3.41 5.58
C GLU A 29 -20.58 3.34 6.05
N ARG A 30 -20.22 4.16 7.05
CA ARG A 30 -18.89 4.13 7.70
C ARG A 30 -18.67 2.84 8.47
N LEU A 31 -19.70 2.31 9.13
CA LEU A 31 -19.60 1.03 9.84
C LEU A 31 -19.40 -0.13 8.85
N SER A 32 -20.15 -0.17 7.75
CA SER A 32 -20.07 -1.23 6.75
C SER A 32 -18.77 -1.21 5.95
N SER A 33 -18.21 -0.03 5.69
CA SER A 33 -16.92 0.11 4.99
C SER A 33 -15.73 -0.06 5.93
N GLY A 34 -15.91 0.21 7.23
CA GLY A 34 -14.81 0.38 8.19
C GLY A 34 -13.95 1.62 7.94
N LEU A 35 -14.29 2.44 6.95
CA LEU A 35 -13.54 3.63 6.56
C LEU A 35 -14.23 4.88 7.12
N ARG A 36 -13.46 5.73 7.79
CA ARG A 36 -13.97 7.01 8.30
C ARG A 36 -14.30 7.99 7.16
N ILE A 37 -13.55 7.92 6.07
CA ILE A 37 -13.74 8.73 4.86
C ILE A 37 -14.20 7.77 3.76
N ASN A 38 -15.49 7.83 3.43
CA ASN A 38 -16.09 6.94 2.43
C ASN A 38 -16.21 7.62 1.07
N SER A 39 -16.34 8.96 1.05
CA SER A 39 -16.45 9.74 -0.17
C SER A 39 -15.57 10.98 -0.14
N ALA A 40 -15.07 11.38 -1.32
CA ALA A 40 -14.38 12.66 -1.50
C ALA A 40 -15.30 13.88 -1.24
N LYS A 41 -16.62 13.66 -1.15
CA LYS A 41 -17.60 14.69 -0.80
C LYS A 41 -17.55 15.02 0.70
N ASP A 42 -17.19 14.05 1.54
CA ASP A 42 -17.12 14.24 3.00
C ASP A 42 -15.79 14.87 3.44
N ASP A 43 -14.68 14.50 2.79
CA ASP A 43 -13.35 15.08 3.03
C ASP A 43 -12.42 14.86 1.81
N ALA A 44 -12.44 15.79 0.86
CA ALA A 44 -11.63 15.71 -0.35
C ALA A 44 -10.11 15.71 -0.06
N ALA A 45 -9.68 16.45 0.96
CA ALA A 45 -8.27 16.53 1.34
C ALA A 45 -7.80 15.24 2.02
N GLY A 46 -8.59 14.71 2.95
CA GLY A 46 -8.34 13.43 3.59
C GLY A 46 -8.32 12.26 2.61
N GLN A 47 -9.27 12.22 1.65
CA GLN A 47 -9.27 11.22 0.58
C GLN A 47 -8.03 11.33 -0.31
N ALA A 48 -7.61 12.55 -0.69
CA ALA A 48 -6.42 12.76 -1.52
C ALA A 48 -5.13 12.34 -0.81
N ILE A 49 -4.99 12.64 0.48
CA ILE A 49 -3.86 12.19 1.30
C ILE A 49 -3.86 10.67 1.42
N ALA A 50 -5.02 10.05 1.72
CA ALA A 50 -5.14 8.60 1.82
C ALA A 50 -4.76 7.90 0.49
N ASN A 51 -5.21 8.41 -0.65
CA ASN A 51 -4.84 7.88 -1.97
C ASN A 51 -3.33 8.03 -2.24
N ARG A 52 -2.73 9.17 -1.86
CA ARG A 52 -1.29 9.40 -2.00
C ARG A 52 -0.49 8.43 -1.12
N MET A 53 -0.92 8.24 0.13
CA MET A 53 -0.28 7.27 1.05
C MET A 53 -0.41 5.84 0.54
N SER A 54 -1.59 5.45 0.05
CA SER A 54 -1.81 4.12 -0.55
C SER A 54 -0.90 3.90 -1.76
N SER A 55 -0.80 4.88 -2.65
CA SER A 55 0.11 4.83 -3.79
C SER A 55 1.58 4.72 -3.37
N GLN A 56 2.00 5.45 -2.34
CA GLN A 56 3.35 5.32 -1.77
C GLN A 56 3.59 3.94 -1.16
N ILE A 57 2.63 3.38 -0.43
CA ILE A 57 2.72 2.04 0.16
C ILE A 57 2.89 0.99 -0.94
N THR A 58 2.07 1.04 -2.00
CA THR A 58 2.20 0.11 -3.14
C THR A 58 3.55 0.28 -3.84
N GLY A 59 4.00 1.53 -4.03
CA GLY A 59 5.32 1.84 -4.60
C GLY A 59 6.47 1.30 -3.76
N LEU A 60 6.42 1.49 -2.44
CA LEU A 60 7.42 0.97 -1.50
C LEU A 60 7.42 -0.56 -1.45
N SER A 61 6.24 -1.19 -1.51
CA SER A 61 6.13 -2.66 -1.60
C SER A 61 6.82 -3.20 -2.86
N GLN A 62 6.67 -2.52 -4.00
CA GLN A 62 7.39 -2.89 -5.22
C GLN A 62 8.89 -2.61 -5.09
N ALA A 63 9.28 -1.47 -4.52
CA ALA A 63 10.69 -1.15 -4.28
C ALA A 63 11.37 -2.20 -3.40
N GLN A 64 10.68 -2.70 -2.37
CA GLN A 64 11.17 -3.79 -1.51
C GLN A 64 11.37 -5.08 -2.30
N ARG A 65 10.42 -5.44 -3.19
CA ARG A 65 10.60 -6.60 -4.09
C ARG A 65 11.82 -6.41 -5.00
N ASN A 66 11.93 -5.26 -5.66
CA ASN A 66 13.06 -4.95 -6.53
C ASN A 66 14.41 -4.99 -5.78
N ALA A 67 14.45 -4.53 -4.53
CA ALA A 67 15.65 -4.60 -3.70
C ALA A 67 16.03 -6.05 -3.37
N ASN A 68 15.06 -6.89 -3.04
CA ASN A 68 15.30 -8.32 -2.82
C ASN A 68 15.79 -9.02 -4.10
N ASP A 69 15.20 -8.70 -5.25
CA ASP A 69 15.66 -9.24 -6.54
C ASP A 69 17.11 -8.82 -6.83
N GLY A 70 17.45 -7.55 -6.57
CA GLY A 70 18.82 -7.04 -6.67
C GLY A 70 19.80 -7.77 -5.76
N ILE A 71 19.40 -8.08 -4.52
CA ILE A 71 20.19 -8.88 -3.57
C ILE A 71 20.37 -10.30 -4.11
N SER A 72 19.32 -10.95 -4.62
CA SER A 72 19.40 -12.30 -5.18
C SER A 72 20.34 -12.37 -6.39
N VAL A 73 20.32 -11.36 -7.27
CA VAL A 73 21.26 -11.25 -8.39
C VAL A 73 22.69 -11.07 -7.88
N ALA A 74 22.90 -10.18 -6.90
CA ALA A 74 24.22 -9.98 -6.31
C ALA A 74 24.78 -11.25 -5.68
N GLN A 75 23.97 -12.00 -4.94
CA GLN A 75 24.34 -13.29 -4.35
C GLN A 75 24.66 -14.36 -5.42
N THR A 76 23.89 -14.40 -6.49
CA THR A 76 24.15 -15.30 -7.63
C THR A 76 25.48 -14.96 -8.30
N ALA A 77 25.75 -13.66 -8.50
CA ALA A 77 27.02 -13.19 -9.03
C ALA A 77 28.19 -13.49 -8.09
N GLU A 78 28.03 -13.32 -6.78
CA GLU A 78 29.04 -13.65 -5.77
C GLU A 78 29.38 -15.15 -5.79
N GLY A 79 28.37 -16.03 -5.86
CA GLY A 79 28.59 -17.47 -6.02
C GLY A 79 29.36 -17.83 -7.29
N ALA A 80 29.04 -17.18 -8.42
CA ALA A 80 29.78 -17.37 -9.66
C ALA A 80 31.22 -16.88 -9.57
N LEU A 81 31.46 -15.73 -8.92
CA LEU A 81 32.81 -15.18 -8.72
C LEU A 81 33.66 -16.06 -7.80
N ASN A 82 33.06 -16.68 -6.78
CA ASN A 82 33.75 -17.65 -5.94
C ASN A 82 34.26 -18.86 -6.76
N GLN A 83 33.42 -19.41 -7.64
CA GLN A 83 33.84 -20.48 -8.55
C GLN A 83 34.97 -20.04 -9.50
N VAL A 84 34.91 -18.81 -10.02
CA VAL A 84 35.99 -18.25 -10.84
C VAL A 84 37.29 -18.13 -10.03
N ASN A 85 37.19 -17.71 -8.77
CA ASN A 85 38.34 -17.61 -7.88
C ASN A 85 39.02 -18.98 -7.68
N ASP A 86 38.23 -20.01 -7.36
CA ASP A 86 38.72 -21.38 -7.18
C ASP A 86 39.41 -21.90 -8.45
N ASN A 87 38.83 -21.64 -9.62
CA ASN A 87 39.43 -21.99 -10.91
C ASN A 87 40.77 -21.27 -11.13
N LEU A 88 40.86 -19.98 -10.79
CA LEU A 88 42.11 -19.22 -10.91
C LEU A 88 43.19 -19.69 -9.93
N GLN A 89 42.81 -20.10 -8.71
CA GLN A 89 43.73 -20.72 -7.76
C GLN A 89 44.28 -22.03 -8.35
N ARG A 90 43.41 -22.87 -8.92
CA ARG A 90 43.83 -24.12 -9.57
C ARG A 90 44.75 -23.88 -10.76
N ILE A 91 44.45 -22.89 -11.61
CA ILE A 91 45.32 -22.51 -12.74
C ILE A 91 46.70 -22.06 -12.24
N ARG A 92 46.75 -21.29 -11.14
CA ARG A 92 48.01 -20.85 -10.52
C ARG A 92 48.83 -22.05 -10.03
N GLU A 93 48.21 -23.01 -9.34
CA GLU A 93 48.88 -24.25 -8.92
C GLU A 93 49.47 -25.00 -10.11
N LEU A 94 48.67 -25.22 -11.17
CA LEU A 94 49.10 -25.92 -12.38
C LEU A 94 50.24 -25.19 -13.09
N SER A 95 50.21 -23.85 -13.12
CA SER A 95 51.26 -23.03 -13.73
C SER A 95 52.60 -23.16 -12.97
N VAL A 96 52.56 -23.18 -11.64
CA VAL A 96 53.75 -23.39 -10.80
C VAL A 96 54.28 -24.81 -10.95
N GLN A 97 53.40 -25.82 -11.02
CA GLN A 97 53.78 -27.20 -11.29
C GLN A 97 54.49 -27.34 -12.66
N ALA A 98 53.95 -26.70 -13.71
CA ALA A 98 54.55 -26.70 -15.04
C ALA A 98 55.92 -26.00 -15.08
N GLN A 99 56.13 -24.95 -14.28
CA GLN A 99 57.42 -24.24 -14.20
C GLN A 99 58.49 -25.00 -13.41
N ASN A 100 58.10 -25.70 -12.34
CA ASN A 100 59.05 -26.39 -11.46
C ASN A 100 59.54 -27.73 -11.99
N GLY A 101 59.04 -28.17 -13.16
CA GLY A 101 59.62 -29.26 -13.93
C GLY A 101 59.79 -30.57 -13.15
N THR A 102 58.71 -31.35 -13.07
CA THR A 102 58.85 -32.82 -13.14
C THR A 102 58.26 -33.27 -14.46
#